data_AF-A0A496YRA9-F1
#
_entry.id   AF-A0A496YRA9-F1
#
_cell.length_a   1.000
_cell.length_b   1.000
_cell.length_c   1.000
_cell.angle_alpha   90.00
_cell.angle_beta   90.00
_cell.angle_gamma   90.00
#
_symmetry.space_group_name_H-M   'P 1'
#
loop_
_entity.id
_entity.type
_entity.pdbx_description
1 polymer ?
#
loop_
_entity_poly.entity_id
_entity_poly.type
_entity_poly.pdbx_seq_one_letter_code
_entity_poly.pdbx_strand_id
1 'polypeptide(L)'
;MAWDWEKLQQQKKPTRGTPPPQVGDVFTKFKGVRKKFPGIWIIVIIILALYFGTTTFYTVGVDQVGVVQRFGKYVRTTGPGLNFKLPSGIEKVTKVKV
;
A
#
# COMPACT_ATOMS: atom_id res chain seq x y z
N MET A 1 -34.03 15.81 47.75
CA MET A 1 -33.76 15.42 46.35
C MET A 1 -33.06 14.07 46.37
N ALA A 2 -33.80 12.98 46.15
CA ALA A 2 -33.24 11.65 46.03
C ALA A 2 -32.88 11.42 44.55
N TRP A 3 -31.62 11.13 44.30
CA TRP A 3 -31.10 10.72 43.00
C TRP A 3 -31.74 9.36 42.64
N ASP A 4 -32.65 9.34 41.66
CA ASP A 4 -33.43 8.15 41.25
C ASP A 4 -32.55 7.09 40.55
N TRP A 5 -31.85 6.29 41.35
CA TRP A 5 -31.04 5.15 40.90
C TRP A 5 -31.85 4.07 40.15
N GLU A 6 -33.17 4.01 40.34
CA GLU A 6 -34.05 3.11 39.59
C GLU A 6 -34.16 3.47 38.09
N LYS A 7 -34.11 4.77 37.75
CA LYS A 7 -34.24 5.25 36.37
C LYS A 7 -33.07 4.82 35.48
N LEU A 8 -31.88 4.65 36.07
CA LEU A 8 -30.68 4.18 35.38
C LEU A 8 -30.69 2.66 35.16
N GLN A 9 -31.32 1.89 36.04
CA GLN A 9 -31.49 0.45 35.83
C GLN A 9 -32.56 0.14 34.78
N GLN A 10 -33.57 1.02 34.63
CA GLN A 10 -34.58 0.88 33.58
C GLN A 10 -34.05 1.11 32.16
N GLN A 11 -33.03 1.97 31.96
CA GLN A 11 -32.34 2.08 30.67
C GLN A 11 -31.47 0.86 30.32
N LYS A 12 -31.15 0.01 31.30
CA LYS A 12 -30.36 -1.22 31.12
C LYS A 12 -31.23 -2.49 31.07
N LYS A 13 -32.52 -2.39 30.75
CA LYS A 13 -33.29 -3.58 30.35
C LYS A 13 -33.00 -3.85 28.87
N PRO A 14 -32.30 -4.94 28.52
CA PRO A 14 -31.98 -5.26 27.15
C PRO A 14 -33.28 -5.58 26.41
N THR A 15 -33.65 -4.71 25.47
CA THR A 15 -34.66 -5.00 24.46
C THR A 15 -34.27 -6.29 23.74
N ARG A 16 -35.12 -7.29 23.90
CA ARG A 16 -35.10 -8.60 23.26
C ARG A 16 -34.75 -8.46 21.77
N GLY A 17 -33.57 -8.93 21.33
CA GLY A 17 -33.32 -9.18 19.91
C GLY A 17 -32.03 -8.67 19.24
N THR A 18 -30.98 -8.27 19.95
CA THR A 18 -29.65 -8.15 19.32
C THR A 18 -28.57 -8.72 20.24
N PRO A 19 -27.88 -9.81 19.87
CA PRO A 19 -26.67 -10.21 20.58
C PRO A 19 -25.63 -9.08 20.41
N PRO A 20 -24.95 -8.64 21.49
CA PRO A 20 -23.89 -7.66 21.38
C PRO A 20 -22.84 -8.20 20.39
N PRO A 21 -22.31 -7.37 19.47
CA PRO A 21 -21.33 -7.82 18.49
C PRO A 21 -20.15 -8.44 19.26
N GLN A 22 -20.08 -9.77 19.25
CA GLN A 22 -19.05 -10.48 19.99
C GLN A 22 -17.74 -10.09 19.31
N VAL A 23 -16.76 -9.64 20.08
CA VAL A 23 -15.43 -9.35 19.56
C VAL A 23 -14.89 -10.58 18.80
N GLY A 24 -15.27 -11.79 19.24
CA GLY A 24 -15.01 -13.05 18.54
C GLY A 24 -15.64 -13.18 17.13
N ASP A 25 -16.83 -12.62 16.90
CA ASP A 25 -17.49 -12.62 15.58
C ASP A 25 -16.78 -11.67 14.60
N VAL A 26 -16.18 -10.59 15.12
CA VAL A 26 -15.37 -9.66 14.32
C VAL A 26 -14.05 -10.33 13.90
N PHE A 27 -13.38 -11.04 14.82
CA PHE A 27 -12.15 -11.78 14.53
C PHE A 27 -12.37 -12.96 13.56
N THR A 28 -13.50 -13.68 13.67
CA THR A 28 -13.81 -14.81 12.78
C THR A 28 -14.24 -14.34 11.37
N LYS A 29 -14.99 -13.24 11.25
CA LYS A 29 -15.26 -12.61 9.93
C LYS A 29 -13.96 -12.16 9.25
N PHE A 30 -13.03 -11.54 9.97
CA PHE A 30 -11.74 -11.13 9.41
C PHE A 30 -10.86 -12.33 8.98
N LYS A 31 -10.84 -13.41 9.77
CA LYS A 31 -10.10 -14.63 9.45
C LYS A 31 -10.71 -15.40 8.27
N GLY A 32 -12.05 -15.37 8.13
CA GLY A 32 -12.79 -15.96 7.01
C GLY A 32 -12.53 -15.28 5.67
N VAL A 33 -12.37 -13.94 5.65
CA VAL A 33 -11.97 -13.19 4.45
C VAL A 33 -10.60 -13.65 3.94
N ARG A 34 -9.65 -13.90 4.85
CA ARG A 34 -8.30 -14.38 4.49
C ARG A 34 -8.28 -15.77 3.86
N LYS A 35 -9.28 -16.62 4.14
CA LYS A 35 -9.37 -18.01 3.64
C LYS A 35 -10.12 -18.12 2.30
N LYS A 36 -10.97 -17.14 1.97
CA LYS A 36 -11.77 -17.11 0.72
C LYS A 36 -11.05 -16.51 -0.49
N PHE A 37 -9.89 -15.87 -0.31
CA PHE A 37 -9.20 -15.17 -1.39
C PHE A 37 -7.69 -15.48 -1.49
N PRO A 38 -7.27 -16.74 -1.69
CA PRO A 38 -5.87 -17.06 -1.96
C PRO A 38 -5.33 -16.36 -3.24
N GLY A 39 -6.21 -15.94 -4.16
CA GLY A 39 -5.85 -15.22 -5.38
C GLY A 39 -5.55 -13.72 -5.20
N ILE A 40 -6.02 -13.07 -4.13
CA ILE A 40 -5.75 -11.62 -3.93
C ILE A 40 -4.25 -11.38 -3.72
N TRP A 41 -3.56 -12.26 -2.98
CA TRP A 41 -2.12 -12.14 -2.79
C TRP A 41 -1.35 -12.31 -4.10
N ILE A 42 -1.79 -13.21 -4.98
CA ILE A 42 -1.20 -13.41 -6.30
C ILE A 42 -1.41 -12.15 -7.16
N ILE A 43 -2.61 -11.58 -7.16
CA ILE A 43 -2.92 -10.32 -7.86
C ILE A 43 -2.04 -9.18 -7.34
N VAL A 44 -1.88 -9.04 -6.03
CA VAL A 44 -1.01 -8.02 -5.43
C VAL A 44 0.45 -8.20 -5.88
N ILE A 45 0.95 -9.43 -5.91
CA ILE A 45 2.31 -9.73 -6.37
C ILE A 45 2.47 -9.39 -7.86
N ILE A 46 1.49 -9.74 -8.70
CA ILE A 46 1.51 -9.42 -10.14
C ILE A 46 1.51 -7.91 -10.35
N ILE A 47 0.69 -7.17 -9.62
CA ILE A 47 0.65 -5.70 -9.69
C ILE A 47 2.01 -5.12 -9.26
N LEU A 48 2.61 -5.63 -8.19
CA LEU A 48 3.95 -5.22 -7.75
C LEU A 48 5.01 -5.49 -8.83
N ALA A 49 4.99 -6.68 -9.44
CA ALA A 49 5.93 -7.07 -10.48
C ALA A 49 5.79 -6.20 -11.73
N LEU A 50 4.56 -5.90 -12.15
CA LEU A 50 4.27 -4.99 -13.26
C LEU A 50 4.73 -3.55 -12.95
N TYR A 51 4.46 -3.08 -11.73
CA TYR A 51 4.89 -1.76 -11.29
C TYR A 51 6.42 -1.64 -11.30
N PHE A 52 7.13 -2.59 -10.70
CA PHE A 52 8.59 -2.54 -10.66
C PHE A 52 9.23 -2.80 -12.03
N GLY A 53 8.69 -3.73 -12.82
CA GLY A 53 9.20 -4.06 -14.15
C GLY A 53 9.14 -2.87 -15.12
N THR A 54 8.03 -2.14 -15.14
CA THR A 54 7.87 -0.98 -16.05
C THR A 54 8.74 0.21 -15.65
N THR A 55 9.06 0.39 -14.37
CA THR A 55 9.86 1.53 -13.90
C THR A 55 11.36 1.41 -14.18
N THR A 56 11.80 0.24 -14.64
CA THR A 56 13.22 -0.11 -14.85
C THR A 56 13.77 0.47 -16.15
N PHE A 57 12.91 0.75 -17.13
CA PHE A 57 13.30 1.21 -18.47
C PHE A 57 13.14 2.73 -18.60
N TYR A 58 14.12 3.39 -19.20
CA TYR A 58 14.02 4.82 -19.55
C TYR A 58 14.90 5.16 -20.74
N THR A 59 14.47 6.17 -21.50
CA THR A 59 15.21 6.64 -22.67
C THR A 59 15.77 8.03 -22.41
N VAL A 60 17.03 8.24 -22.81
CA VAL A 60 17.72 9.53 -22.76
C VAL A 60 17.78 10.10 -24.18
N GLY A 61 17.44 11.39 -24.32
CA GLY A 61 17.50 12.10 -25.60
C GLY A 61 18.95 12.30 -26.08
N VAL A 62 19.13 12.55 -27.37
CA VAL A 62 20.45 12.83 -27.97
C VAL A 62 21.07 14.14 -27.47
N ASP A 63 20.22 15.10 -27.08
CA ASP A 63 20.57 16.40 -26.49
C ASP A 63 20.71 16.34 -24.95
N GLN A 64 20.64 15.15 -24.35
CA GLN A 64 20.55 14.98 -22.91
C GLN A 64 21.53 13.92 -22.39
N VAL A 65 21.92 14.09 -21.14
CA VAL A 65 22.63 13.08 -20.35
C VAL A 65 21.75 12.68 -19.17
N GLY A 66 21.60 11.38 -18.95
CA GLY A 66 20.91 10.84 -17.79
C GLY A 66 21.86 10.79 -16.60
N VAL A 67 21.63 11.59 -15.57
CA VAL A 67 22.35 11.51 -14.29
C VAL A 67 21.61 10.53 -13.39
N VAL A 68 22.25 9.40 -13.08
CA VAL A 68 21.67 8.35 -12.23
C VAL A 68 22.16 8.53 -10.79
N GLN A 69 21.20 8.67 -9.88
CA GLN A 69 21.42 8.77 -8.44
C GLN A 69 20.78 7.57 -7.75
N ARG A 70 21.51 6.91 -6.85
CA ARG A 70 21.00 5.82 -6.02
C ARG A 70 20.91 6.32 -4.58
N PHE A 71 19.72 6.29 -3.99
CA PHE A 71 19.46 6.86 -2.66
C PHE A 71 20.04 8.28 -2.47
N GLY A 72 19.99 9.11 -3.51
CA GLY A 72 20.52 10.48 -3.50
C GLY A 72 22.03 10.61 -3.76
N LYS A 73 22.78 9.50 -3.80
CA LYS A 73 24.20 9.52 -4.17
C LYS A 73 24.37 9.35 -5.68
N TYR A 74 25.25 10.15 -6.29
CA TYR A 74 25.62 9.96 -7.69
C TYR A 74 26.28 8.58 -7.90
N VAL A 75 25.86 7.87 -8.95
CA VAL A 75 26.45 6.57 -9.32
C VAL A 75 27.10 6.64 -10.68
N ARG A 76 26.36 7.09 -11.70
CA ARG A 76 26.82 7.11 -13.09
C ARG A 76 26.02 8.08 -13.94
N THR A 77 26.61 8.46 -15.07
CA THR A 77 25.92 9.11 -16.18
C THR A 77 25.64 8.11 -17.29
N THR A 78 24.49 8.25 -17.94
CA THR A 78 24.08 7.45 -19.09
C THR A 78 23.94 8.33 -20.32
N GLY A 79 24.49 7.89 -21.44
CA GLY A 79 24.37 8.58 -22.72
C GLY A 79 23.01 8.40 -23.39
N PRO A 80 22.84 8.97 -24.59
CA PRO A 80 21.62 8.85 -25.38
C PRO A 80 21.21 7.41 -25.67
N GLY A 81 19.91 7.15 -25.70
CA GLY A 81 19.35 5.84 -26.02
C GLY A 81 18.60 5.17 -24.87
N LEU A 82 18.25 3.90 -25.07
CA LEU A 82 17.52 3.09 -24.09
C LEU A 82 18.46 2.63 -22.98
N ASN A 83 18.12 2.97 -21.74
CA ASN A 83 18.90 2.65 -20.56
C ASN A 83 18.05 1.94 -19.51
N PHE A 84 18.74 1.19 -18.66
CA PHE A 84 18.15 0.42 -17.57
C PHE A 84 18.58 1.00 -16.22
N LYS A 85 17.62 1.11 -15.30
CA LYS A 85 17.82 1.51 -13.91
C LYS A 85 17.10 0.56 -12.99
N LEU A 86 17.49 0.55 -11.72
CA LEU A 86 16.69 -0.08 -10.69
C LEU A 86 15.32 0.61 -10.56
N PRO A 87 14.30 -0.14 -10.11
CA PRO A 87 12.95 0.39 -9.98
C PRO A 87 12.85 1.67 -9.16
N SER A 88 11.79 2.43 -9.42
CA SER A 88 11.50 3.69 -8.73
C SER A 88 11.49 3.49 -7.21
N GLY A 89 12.35 4.23 -6.51
CA GLY A 89 12.56 4.13 -5.06
C GLY A 89 14.03 3.89 -4.71
N ILE A 90 14.75 3.14 -5.53
CA ILE A 90 16.19 2.87 -5.33
C ILE A 90 17.03 3.83 -6.18
N GLU A 91 16.69 3.95 -7.47
CA GLU A 91 17.39 4.81 -8.42
C GLU A 91 16.49 5.91 -8.99
N LYS A 92 17.02 7.13 -8.98
CA LYS A 92 16.44 8.33 -9.57
C LYS A 92 17.29 8.75 -10.77
N VAL A 93 16.63 9.05 -11.88
CA VAL A 93 17.30 9.54 -13.09
C VAL A 93 16.84 10.96 -13.35
N THR A 94 17.80 11.86 -13.43
CA THR A 94 17.59 13.26 -13.82
C THR A 94 18.19 13.45 -15.20
N LYS A 95 17.38 13.86 -16.18
CA LYS A 95 17.88 14.17 -17.52
C LYS A 95 18.32 15.63 -17.54
N VAL A 96 19.57 15.87 -17.91
CA VAL A 96 20.17 17.20 -17.99
C VAL A 96 20.54 17.44 -19.45
N LYS A 97 20.16 18.60 -19.99
CA LYS A 97 20.57 18.99 -21.35
C LYS A 97 22.04 19.36 -21.37
N VAL A 98 22.74 18.90 -22.41
CA VAL A 98 24.13 19.24 -22.70
C VAL A 98 24.21 20.32 -23.77
#